data_AF-A0A1W5T8W2-F1
#
_entry.id   AF-A0A1W5T8W2-F1
#
_cell.length_a   1.000
_cell.length_b   1.000
_cell.length_c   1.000
_cell.angle_alpha   90.00
_cell.angle_beta   90.00
_cell.angle_gamma   90.00
#
_symmetry.space_group_name_H-M   'P 1'
#
loop_
_entity.id
_entity.type
_entity.pdbx_description
1 polymer ?
#
loop_
_entity_poly.entity_id
_entity_poly.type
_entity_poly.pdbx_seq_one_letter_code
_entity_poly.pdbx_strand_id
1 'polypeptide(L)'
;MLKTDYDCNFRSIFSSLNVSYAEDIGKSEGVITKYNPVTGELITKMPGIHGQSGSGVFLKEEDRFLGIIHSGSRNLDGKDIANVIPMNERLTKRFNKNK
;
A
#
# COMPACT_ATOMS: atom_id res chain seq x y z
N MET A 1 22.46 1.97 -15.75
CA MET A 1 21.65 3.16 -16.09
C MET A 1 20.23 2.69 -16.32
N LEU A 2 19.43 2.55 -15.25
CA LEU A 2 18.02 2.17 -15.33
C LEU A 2 17.21 3.46 -15.35
N LYS A 3 16.85 3.89 -16.57
CA LYS A 3 15.98 5.03 -16.83
C LYS A 3 14.57 4.69 -16.34
N THR A 4 14.06 5.53 -15.42
CA THR A 4 12.75 6.18 -15.51
C THR A 4 11.72 5.57 -16.49
N ASP A 5 11.19 4.40 -16.17
CA ASP A 5 9.98 3.85 -16.82
C ASP A 5 8.78 3.77 -15.86
N TYR A 6 8.93 4.25 -14.62
CA TYR A 6 7.91 4.13 -13.57
C TYR A 6 6.84 5.24 -13.57
N ASP A 7 7.00 6.31 -14.35
CA ASP A 7 6.14 7.50 -14.22
C ASP A 7 4.90 7.54 -15.14
N CYS A 8 4.91 6.85 -16.29
CA CYS A 8 3.86 7.08 -17.29
C CYS A 8 2.76 6.01 -17.34
N ASN A 9 3.00 4.78 -16.85
CA ASN A 9 1.99 3.69 -16.85
C ASN A 9 1.34 3.43 -15.48
N PHE A 10 1.76 4.14 -14.43
CA PHE A 10 1.32 3.90 -13.04
C PHE A 10 -0.12 4.37 -12.76
N ARG A 11 -0.74 5.19 -13.63
CA ARG A 11 -2.12 5.67 -13.43
C ARG A 11 -3.20 4.71 -13.94
N SER A 12 -2.87 3.77 -14.82
CA SER A 12 -3.86 2.89 -15.49
C SER A 12 -4.05 1.53 -14.81
N ILE A 13 -3.05 1.05 -14.06
CA ILE A 13 -3.01 -0.34 -13.56
C ILE A 13 -3.68 -0.50 -12.19
N PHE A 14 -3.81 0.57 -11.40
CA PHE A 14 -4.21 0.44 -9.99
C PHE A 14 -5.70 0.60 -9.71
N SER A 15 -6.56 0.93 -10.68
CA SER A 15 -8.00 1.07 -10.40
C SER A 15 -8.69 -0.26 -10.02
N SER A 16 -7.98 -1.39 -10.10
CA SER A 16 -8.51 -2.73 -9.90
C SER A 16 -7.59 -3.70 -9.13
N LEU A 17 -6.48 -3.24 -8.54
CA LEU A 17 -5.57 -4.13 -7.80
C LEU A 17 -6.10 -4.40 -6.38
N ASN A 18 -6.50 -5.65 -6.16
CA ASN A 18 -6.97 -6.14 -4.87
C ASN A 18 -5.81 -6.38 -3.91
N VAL A 19 -5.94 -5.84 -2.71
CA VAL A 19 -4.98 -5.95 -1.61
C VAL A 19 -5.66 -6.52 -0.37
N SER A 20 -4.87 -7.18 0.46
CA SER A 20 -5.32 -7.65 1.77
C SER A 20 -4.25 -7.52 2.84
N TYR A 21 -4.66 -7.41 4.10
CA TYR A 21 -3.80 -7.61 5.26
C TYR A 21 -4.47 -8.56 6.25
N ALA A 22 -3.68 -9.17 7.13
CA ALA A 22 -4.15 -10.08 8.16
C ALA A 22 -3.81 -9.55 9.56
N GLU A 23 -4.81 -9.44 10.43
CA GLU A 23 -4.65 -9.29 11.88
C GLU A 23 -5.27 -10.50 12.60
N ASP A 24 -4.97 -10.67 13.89
CA ASP A 24 -5.49 -11.76 14.75
C ASP A 24 -7.03 -11.89 14.76
N ILE A 25 -7.74 -10.84 14.35
CA ILE A 25 -9.22 -10.74 14.38
C ILE A 25 -9.85 -10.79 12.98
N GLY A 26 -9.06 -10.86 11.90
CA GLY A 26 -9.59 -11.00 10.54
C GLY A 26 -8.68 -10.51 9.43
N LYS A 27 -8.92 -11.02 8.21
CA LYS A 27 -8.36 -10.46 6.97
C LYS A 27 -9.23 -9.33 6.48
N SER A 28 -8.62 -8.22 6.12
CA SER A 28 -9.32 -7.09 5.52
C SER A 28 -8.82 -6.90 4.10
N GLU A 29 -9.76 -6.63 3.21
CA GLU A 29 -9.52 -6.55 1.78
C GLU A 29 -9.95 -5.20 1.25
N GLY A 30 -9.31 -4.77 0.18
CA GLY A 30 -9.69 -3.58 -0.53
C GLY A 30 -8.96 -3.45 -1.85
N VAL A 31 -9.12 -2.30 -2.47
CA VAL A 31 -8.43 -1.98 -3.72
C VAL A 31 -7.54 -0.79 -3.53
N ILE A 32 -6.40 -0.79 -4.20
CA ILE A 32 -5.63 0.43 -4.38
C ILE A 32 -6.48 1.36 -5.26
N THR A 33 -6.47 2.65 -4.97
CA THR A 33 -7.24 3.64 -5.74
C THR A 33 -6.36 4.69 -6.38
N LYS A 34 -5.25 5.02 -5.72
CA LYS A 34 -4.34 6.05 -6.18
C LYS A 34 -2.95 5.85 -5.60
N TYR A 35 -1.94 6.23 -6.38
CA TYR A 35 -0.59 6.45 -5.91
C TYR A 35 -0.34 7.95 -5.77
N ASN A 36 0.21 8.38 -4.63
CA ASN A 36 0.65 9.75 -4.41
C ASN A 36 2.15 9.85 -4.71
N PRO A 37 2.57 10.44 -5.84
CA PRO A 37 3.99 10.52 -6.20
C PRO A 37 4.78 11.48 -5.29
N VAL A 38 4.11 12.39 -4.57
CA VAL A 38 4.76 13.35 -3.67
C VAL A 38 5.17 12.67 -2.35
N THR A 39 4.27 11.90 -1.75
CA THR A 39 4.53 11.19 -0.48
C THR A 39 5.04 9.76 -0.70
N GLY A 40 4.86 9.20 -1.90
CA GLY A 40 5.18 7.82 -2.23
C GLY A 40 4.16 6.81 -1.69
N GLU A 41 2.98 7.25 -1.26
CA GLU A 41 1.97 6.40 -0.61
C GLU A 41 0.96 5.84 -1.60
N LEU A 42 0.45 4.65 -1.30
CA LEU A 42 -0.71 4.04 -1.95
C LEU A 42 -1.95 4.31 -1.10
N ILE A 43 -2.92 4.99 -1.71
CA ILE A 43 -4.24 5.24 -1.14
C ILE A 43 -5.13 4.07 -1.50
N THR A 44 -5.75 3.47 -0.50
CA THR A 44 -6.59 2.27 -0.69
C THR A 44 -8.04 2.52 -0.27
N LYS A 45 -8.94 1.62 -0.65
CA LYS A 45 -10.29 1.50 -0.10
C LYS A 45 -10.39 0.45 1.01
N MET A 46 -9.25 -0.01 1.56
CA MET A 46 -9.27 -0.88 2.73
C MET A 46 -9.77 -0.09 3.93
N PRO A 47 -10.67 -0.63 4.76
CA PRO A 47 -11.10 0.03 5.98
C PRO A 47 -9.89 0.25 6.90
N GLY A 48 -9.67 1.49 7.31
CA GLY A 48 -8.61 1.88 8.23
C GLY A 48 -9.14 1.86 9.65
N ILE A 49 -8.76 0.84 10.43
CA ILE A 49 -9.09 0.74 11.85
C ILE A 49 -7.85 1.10 12.66
N HIS A 50 -8.03 1.82 13.77
CA HIS A 50 -6.93 2.09 14.70
C HIS A 50 -6.33 0.77 15.20
N GLY A 51 -4.99 0.67 15.19
CA GLY A 51 -4.26 -0.56 15.53
C GLY A 51 -3.58 -1.23 14.33
N GLN A 52 -3.99 -0.89 13.10
CA GLN A 52 -3.47 -1.51 11.88
C GLN A 52 -2.13 -0.96 11.38
N SER A 53 -1.60 0.07 12.03
CA SER A 53 -0.29 0.62 11.70
C SER A 53 0.80 -0.43 11.94
N GLY A 54 1.57 -0.73 10.89
CA GLY A 54 2.60 -1.77 10.91
C GLY A 54 2.16 -3.09 10.26
N SER A 55 0.87 -3.28 9.98
CA SER A 55 0.37 -4.48 9.31
C SER A 55 0.87 -4.57 7.87
N GLY A 56 1.26 -5.78 7.46
CA GLY A 56 1.74 -6.06 6.12
C GLY A 56 0.59 -6.12 5.11
N VAL A 57 0.76 -5.46 3.98
CA VAL A 57 -0.20 -5.46 2.87
C VAL A 57 0.34 -6.31 1.75
N PHE A 58 -0.51 -7.19 1.25
CA PHE A 58 -0.19 -8.15 0.21
C PHE A 58 -1.13 -7.96 -0.98
N LEU A 59 -0.60 -8.07 -2.18
CA LEU A 59 -1.40 -8.25 -3.39
C LEU A 59 -2.08 -9.61 -3.30
N LYS A 60 -3.38 -9.66 -3.59
CA LYS A 60 -4.09 -10.95 -3.65
C LYS A 60 -3.56 -11.86 -4.75
N GLU A 61 -3.09 -11.24 -5.83
CA GLU A 61 -2.41 -11.96 -6.90
C GLU A 61 -1.00 -12.32 -6.40
N GLU A 62 -0.75 -13.62 -6.27
CA GLU A 62 0.55 -14.21 -5.91
C GLU A 62 1.03 -13.95 -4.46
N ASP A 63 0.15 -13.50 -3.55
CA ASP A 63 0.48 -13.18 -2.14
C ASP A 63 1.74 -12.29 -1.99
N ARG A 64 1.95 -11.41 -2.97
CA ARG A 64 3.16 -10.59 -3.02
C ARG A 64 3.09 -9.47 -2.01
N PHE A 65 4.12 -9.37 -1.17
CA PHE A 65 4.24 -8.27 -0.23
C PHE A 65 4.37 -6.94 -0.97
N LEU A 66 3.42 -6.05 -0.71
CA LEU A 66 3.33 -4.73 -1.33
C LEU A 66 3.95 -3.65 -0.45
N GLY A 67 3.74 -3.72 0.87
CA GLY A 67 4.14 -2.66 1.77
C GLY A 67 3.52 -2.78 3.15
N ILE A 68 3.59 -1.70 3.93
CA ILE A 68 3.04 -1.64 5.28
C ILE A 68 1.98 -0.54 5.39
N ILE A 69 0.95 -0.79 6.18
CA ILE A 69 0.01 0.27 6.58
C ILE A 69 0.74 1.21 7.52
N HIS A 70 0.73 2.50 7.22
CA HIS A 70 1.43 3.50 8.03
C HIS A 70 0.46 4.50 8.67
N SER A 71 -0.63 4.84 7.97
CA SER A 71 -1.61 5.82 8.43
C SER A 71 -3.01 5.47 7.93
N GLY A 72 -4.01 6.06 8.59
CA GLY A 72 -5.37 6.13 8.09
C GLY A 72 -5.65 7.54 7.56
N SER A 73 -6.44 7.66 6.50
CA SER A 73 -6.97 8.94 6.03
C SER A 73 -8.47 8.85 5.80
N ARG A 74 -9.15 9.99 5.70
CA ARG A 74 -10.58 10.02 5.39
C ARG A 74 -10.77 10.16 3.88
N ASN A 75 -11.51 9.24 3.27
CA ASN A 75 -11.84 9.32 1.85
C ASN A 75 -12.91 10.40 1.58
N LEU A 76 -13.23 10.63 0.30
CA LEU A 76 -14.26 11.60 -0.11
C LEU A 76 -15.67 11.27 0.41
N ASP A 77 -15.93 10.01 0.76
CA ASP A 77 -17.20 9.54 1.32
C ASP A 77 -17.23 9.64 2.86
N GLY A 78 -16.21 10.24 3.49
CA GLY A 78 -16.13 10.40 4.94
C GLY A 78 -15.71 9.15 5.71
N LYS A 79 -15.28 8.08 5.03
CA LYS A 79 -14.84 6.81 5.64
C LYS A 79 -13.34 6.80 5.88
N ASP A 80 -12.94 6.20 7.00
CA ASP A 80 -11.54 6.02 7.33
C ASP A 80 -10.96 4.85 6.53
N ILE A 81 -9.89 5.13 5.77
CA ILE A 81 -9.22 4.21 4.85
C ILE A 81 -7.74 4.07 5.19
N ALA A 82 -7.18 2.90 4.94
CA ALA A 82 -5.76 2.64 5.17
C ALA A 82 -4.89 3.19 4.02
N ASN A 83 -3.81 3.88 4.39
CA ASN A 83 -2.73 4.29 3.49
C ASN A 83 -1.54 3.37 3.68
N VAL A 84 -0.97 2.95 2.56
CA VAL A 84 0.11 1.96 2.51
C VAL A 84 1.37 2.63 2.00
N ILE A 85 2.47 2.44 2.71
CA ILE A 85 3.79 2.77 2.20
C ILE A 85 4.28 1.54 1.42
N PRO A 86 4.37 1.62 0.08
CA PRO A 86 4.88 0.52 -0.72
C PRO A 86 6.35 0.27 -0.40
N MET A 87 6.75 -1.00 -0.46
CA MET A 87 8.16 -1.36 -0.38
C MET A 87 8.88 -0.80 -1.62
N ASN A 88 9.74 0.20 -1.40
CA ASN A 88 10.57 0.78 -2.45
C ASN A 88 12.04 0.40 -2.25
N GLU A 89 12.87 0.58 -3.28
CA GLU A 89 14.30 0.25 -3.20
C GLU A 89 15.00 0.91 -1.99
N ARG A 90 14.57 2.12 -1.59
CA ARG A 90 15.15 2.82 -0.44
C ARG A 90 14.87 2.09 0.88
N LEU A 91 13.64 1.62 1.07
CA LEU A 91 13.23 0.84 2.23
C LEU A 91 13.89 -0.54 2.20
N THR A 92 13.91 -1.22 1.06
CA THR A 92 14.59 -2.51 0.89
C THR A 92 16.08 -2.41 1.22
N LYS A 93 16.77 -1.36 0.75
CA LYS A 93 18.18 -1.09 1.08
C LYS A 93 18.38 -0.86 2.58
N ARG A 94 17.44 -0.17 3.26
CA ARG A 94 17.51 0.02 4.72
C ARG A 94 17.29 -1.28 5.49
N PHE A 95 16.31 -2.10 5.11
CA PHE A 95 16.10 -3.40 5.74
C PHE A 95 17.30 -4.34 5.55
N ASN A 96 17.86 -4.41 4.34
CA ASN A 96 19.01 -5.26 4.05
C ASN A 96 20.30 -4.78 4.73
N LYS A 97 20.43 -3.48 5.03
CA LYS A 97 21.59 -2.92 5.74
C LYS A 97 21.57 -3.21 7.24
N ASN A 98 20.40 -3.49 7.81
CA ASN A 98 20.19 -3.77 9.23
C ASN A 98 20.02 -5.27 9.52
N LYS A 99 20.44 -6.14 8.58
CA LYS A 99 20.65 -7.58 8.81
C LYS A 99 22.05 -7.81 9.34
#